data_AF-A0A6V7UYW4-F1
#
_entry.id   AF-A0A6V7UYW4-F1
#
_cell.length_a   1.000
_cell.length_b   1.000
_cell.length_c   1.000
_cell.angle_alpha   90.00
_cell.angle_beta   90.00
_cell.angle_gamma   90.00
#
_symmetry.space_group_name_H-M   'P 1'
#
loop_
_entity.id
_entity.type
_entity.pdbx_description
1 polymer ?
#
loop_
_entity_poly.entity_id
_entity_poly.type
_entity_poly.pdbx_seq_one_letter_code
_entity_poly.pdbx_strand_id
1 'polypeptide(L)'
;MLEQLDNLSQKLFFNRKKKLNLREYAGDEFFLQTLLASDDLKAPNAFTHKCIDKKINVPYVNRYNIWEFEHKDKCYSNNFRHYSCVFGIDDLWHNFYNLKYLFVNKMMPEFDFGAILCWHEEMRRRTLIDKGLHRLNASLYQNWPQTRFHKEWVRTNGNVDLDNFNCTN
;
A
#
# COMPACT_ATOMS: atom_id res chain seq x y z
N MET A 1 16.33 -10.06 -1.93
CA MET A 1 15.77 -8.72 -2.20
C MET A 1 15.44 -7.97 -0.91
N LEU A 2 14.71 -8.58 0.05
CA LEU A 2 14.48 -8.00 1.39
C LEU A 2 15.77 -7.74 2.20
N GLU A 3 16.77 -8.62 2.15
CA GLU A 3 18.06 -8.40 2.84
C GLU A 3 18.92 -7.28 2.23
N GLN A 4 18.72 -6.93 0.96
CA GLN A 4 19.41 -5.80 0.34
C GLN A 4 18.75 -4.47 0.71
N LEU A 5 17.44 -4.47 0.93
CA LEU A 5 16.69 -3.30 1.39
C LEU A 5 17.01 -2.95 2.85
N ASP A 6 17.17 -3.93 3.73
CA ASP A 6 17.60 -3.70 5.14
C ASP A 6 19.00 -3.08 5.24
N ASN A 7 19.92 -3.52 4.37
CA ASN A 7 21.30 -3.02 4.39
C ASN A 7 21.41 -1.61 3.75
N LEU A 8 20.51 -1.26 2.84
CA LEU A 8 20.43 0.08 2.24
C LEU A 8 19.70 1.08 3.14
N SER A 9 18.57 0.69 3.75
CA SER A 9 17.79 1.56 4.65
C SER A 9 18.59 1.94 5.90
N GLN A 10 19.26 0.97 6.54
CA GLN A 10 20.08 1.22 7.73
C GLN A 10 21.38 1.98 7.42
N LYS A 11 22.03 1.72 6.28
CA LYS A 11 23.25 2.47 5.88
C LYS A 11 22.97 3.89 5.40
N LEU A 12 21.81 4.15 4.80
CA LEU A 12 21.42 5.50 4.36
C LEU A 12 21.09 6.42 5.53
N PHE A 13 20.50 5.90 6.62
CA PHE A 13 20.04 6.73 7.73
C PHE A 13 21.05 6.88 8.88
N PHE A 14 21.72 5.81 9.34
CA PHE A 14 22.50 5.89 10.57
C PHE A 14 23.97 6.35 10.41
N ASN A 15 24.54 6.31 9.20
CA ASN A 15 25.96 6.60 9.02
C ASN A 15 26.29 7.97 8.41
N ARG A 16 25.31 8.81 8.09
CA ARG A 16 25.59 10.05 7.36
C ARG A 16 24.74 11.23 7.80
N LYS A 17 25.40 12.22 8.38
CA LYS A 17 25.16 13.66 8.16
C LYS A 17 25.29 14.04 6.66
N LYS A 18 24.77 13.24 5.72
CA LYS A 18 24.70 13.58 4.29
C LYS A 18 23.23 13.56 3.89
N LYS A 19 22.78 14.73 3.44
CA LYS A 19 21.53 15.01 2.72
C LYS A 19 20.85 13.76 2.18
N LEU A 20 19.58 13.61 2.57
CA LEU A 20 18.60 12.81 1.85
C LEU A 20 18.56 13.30 0.39
N ASN A 21 19.16 12.54 -0.52
CA ASN A 21 19.28 12.96 -1.91
C ASN A 21 18.14 12.33 -2.70
N LEU A 22 17.04 13.05 -2.85
CA LEU A 22 15.84 12.65 -3.60
C LEU A 22 16.10 12.35 -5.10
N ARG A 23 17.32 12.57 -5.60
CA ARG A 23 17.73 12.28 -6.98
C ARG A 23 18.33 10.89 -7.16
N GLU A 24 18.41 10.08 -6.11
CA GLU A 24 18.87 8.69 -6.23
C GLU A 24 17.80 7.80 -6.88
N TYR A 25 18.24 6.71 -7.51
CA TYR A 25 17.38 5.75 -8.19
C TYR A 25 16.29 5.21 -7.25
N ALA A 26 15.04 5.16 -7.72
CA ALA A 26 13.87 4.72 -6.95
C ALA A 26 13.64 5.53 -5.64
N GLY A 27 14.09 6.78 -5.59
CA GLY A 27 13.92 7.66 -4.43
C GLY A 27 12.48 7.74 -3.91
N ASP A 28 11.51 7.71 -4.82
CA ASP A 28 10.08 7.71 -4.52
C ASP A 28 9.58 6.42 -3.85
N GLU A 29 10.28 5.29 -4.02
CA GLU A 29 9.89 4.00 -3.43
C GLU A 29 10.24 3.91 -1.95
N PHE A 30 11.34 4.54 -1.51
CA PHE A 30 11.77 4.47 -0.11
C PHE A 30 11.56 5.79 0.66
N PHE A 31 11.60 6.96 0.02
CA PHE A 31 11.59 8.25 0.73
C PHE A 31 10.39 8.40 1.69
N LEU A 32 9.16 8.25 1.18
CA LEU A 32 7.96 8.40 1.99
C LEU A 32 7.85 7.32 3.05
N GLN A 33 8.25 6.08 2.72
CA GLN A 33 8.23 4.97 3.65
C GLN A 33 9.20 5.23 4.81
N THR A 34 10.42 5.68 4.52
CA THR A 34 11.39 5.94 5.59
C THR A 34 11.03 7.17 6.41
N LEU A 35 10.53 8.24 5.77
CA LEU A 35 10.08 9.44 6.47
C LEU A 35 8.95 9.11 7.47
N LEU A 36 7.98 8.31 7.05
CA LEU A 36 6.80 7.96 7.85
C LEU A 36 7.03 6.79 8.81
N ALA A 37 8.10 6.01 8.63
CA ALA A 37 8.48 4.92 9.53
C ALA A 37 9.40 5.38 10.67
N SER A 38 10.05 6.54 10.55
CA SER A 38 11.05 7.01 11.50
C SER A 38 10.45 7.41 12.84
N ASP A 39 10.69 6.60 13.88
CA ASP A 39 10.23 6.87 15.25
C ASP A 39 10.80 8.19 15.81
N ASP A 40 12.06 8.53 15.46
CA ASP A 40 12.73 9.76 15.91
C ASP A 40 12.09 11.05 15.38
N LEU A 41 11.53 11.00 14.17
CA LEU A 41 10.93 12.18 13.54
C LEU A 41 9.58 12.54 14.15
N LYS A 42 8.93 11.58 14.83
CA LYS A 42 7.58 11.73 15.42
C LYS A 42 6.61 12.40 14.45
N ALA A 43 6.71 12.06 13.16
CA ALA A 43 5.91 12.69 12.13
C ALA A 43 4.42 12.42 12.38
N PRO A 44 3.53 13.39 12.11
CA PRO A 44 2.10 13.20 12.29
C PRO A 44 1.61 12.06 11.38
N ASN A 45 0.78 11.17 11.93
CA ASN A 45 0.29 9.96 11.23
C ASN A 45 1.41 9.00 10.77
N ALA A 46 2.60 9.07 11.38
CA ALA A 46 3.66 8.08 11.19
C ALA A 46 3.26 6.70 11.72
N PHE A 47 4.00 5.70 11.28
CA PHE A 47 3.93 4.33 11.78
C PHE A 47 5.32 3.91 12.28
N THR A 48 5.40 2.94 13.20
CA THR A 48 6.69 2.61 13.80
C THR A 48 7.59 1.75 12.92
N HIS A 49 8.90 2.02 12.93
CA HIS A 49 9.91 1.20 12.27
C HIS A 49 10.04 -0.18 12.92
N LYS A 50 9.68 -0.32 14.21
CA LYS A 50 9.79 -1.57 14.96
C LYS A 50 9.08 -2.75 14.31
N CYS A 51 7.98 -2.50 13.59
CA CYS A 51 7.28 -3.56 12.86
C CYS A 51 8.08 -4.09 11.67
N ILE A 52 8.87 -3.22 11.02
CA ILE A 52 9.78 -3.58 9.93
C ILE A 52 10.98 -4.35 10.50
N ASP A 53 11.56 -3.89 11.61
CA ASP A 53 12.68 -4.58 12.29
C ASP A 53 12.31 -6.00 12.74
N LYS A 54 11.04 -6.22 13.13
CA LYS A 54 10.48 -7.53 13.44
C LYS A 54 10.24 -8.41 12.18
N LYS A 55 10.60 -7.93 10.99
CA LYS A 55 10.37 -8.58 9.68
C LYS A 55 8.90 -8.93 9.44
N ILE A 56 7.98 -8.15 10.00
CA ILE A 56 6.54 -8.35 9.83
C ILE A 56 6.13 -7.66 8.53
N ASN A 57 5.47 -8.41 7.64
CA ASN A 57 4.88 -7.82 6.44
C ASN A 57 3.63 -7.02 6.82
N VAL A 58 3.81 -5.71 7.01
CA VAL A 58 2.72 -4.82 7.41
C VAL A 58 1.81 -4.58 6.19
N PRO A 59 0.51 -4.91 6.29
CA PRO A 59 -0.40 -4.77 5.15
C PRO A 59 -0.63 -3.29 4.79
N TYR A 60 -0.90 -3.00 3.52
CA TYR A 60 -1.16 -1.64 3.01
C TYR A 60 -2.49 -1.57 2.25
N VAL A 61 -2.98 -0.34 2.05
CA VAL A 61 -4.29 -0.07 1.46
C VAL A 61 -4.24 0.65 0.11
N ASN A 62 -3.19 1.42 -0.16
CA ASN A 62 -3.25 2.43 -1.21
C ASN A 62 -3.44 1.85 -2.62
N ARG A 63 -2.64 0.85 -3.02
CA ARG A 63 -2.57 0.42 -4.42
C ARG A 63 -2.45 -1.08 -4.56
N TYR A 64 -3.44 -1.71 -5.19
CA TYR A 64 -3.33 -3.08 -5.68
C TYR A 64 -2.54 -3.12 -6.99
N ASN A 65 -1.63 -4.09 -7.10
CA ASN A 65 -0.89 -4.38 -8.32
C ASN A 65 -0.62 -5.89 -8.37
N ILE A 66 -0.58 -6.45 -9.57
CA ILE A 66 -0.17 -7.83 -9.79
C ILE A 66 1.17 -7.81 -10.51
N TRP A 67 2.19 -8.37 -9.87
CA TRP A 67 3.52 -8.49 -10.42
C TRP A 67 3.69 -9.84 -11.12
N GLU A 68 4.27 -9.82 -12.33
CA GLU A 68 4.48 -11.02 -13.14
C GLU A 68 5.31 -12.08 -12.40
N PHE A 69 6.32 -11.66 -11.65
CA PHE A 69 7.23 -12.57 -10.97
C PHE A 69 6.63 -13.22 -9.70
N GLU A 70 5.54 -12.68 -9.15
CA GLU A 70 4.90 -13.22 -7.93
C GLU A 70 3.58 -13.95 -8.22
N HIS A 71 2.79 -13.39 -9.13
CA HIS A 71 1.36 -13.69 -9.26
C HIS A 71 0.89 -13.66 -10.71
N LYS A 72 1.68 -14.22 -11.63
CA LYS A 72 1.37 -14.25 -13.07
C LYS A 72 -0.02 -14.83 -13.36
N ASP A 73 -0.38 -15.89 -12.64
CA ASP A 73 -1.65 -16.62 -12.72
C ASP A 73 -2.87 -15.78 -12.36
N LYS A 74 -2.68 -14.64 -11.67
CA LYS A 74 -3.76 -13.74 -11.26
C LYS A 74 -4.00 -12.60 -12.24
N CYS A 75 -3.18 -12.46 -13.28
CA CYS A 75 -3.39 -11.48 -14.35
C CYS A 75 -4.16 -12.14 -15.50
N TYR A 76 -5.48 -12.01 -15.50
CA TYR A 76 -6.37 -12.71 -16.44
C TYR A 76 -6.30 -12.14 -17.85
N SER A 77 -5.97 -10.85 -17.99
CA SER A 77 -5.63 -10.26 -19.29
C SER A 77 -4.38 -10.84 -19.93
N ASN A 78 -3.53 -11.51 -19.14
CA ASN A 78 -2.19 -11.99 -19.52
C ASN A 78 -1.31 -10.89 -20.17
N ASN A 79 -1.59 -9.61 -19.87
CA ASN A 79 -0.86 -8.47 -20.40
C ASN A 79 -0.02 -7.82 -19.30
N PHE A 80 1.28 -7.71 -19.53
CA PHE A 80 2.21 -7.10 -18.60
C PHE A 80 3.01 -5.99 -19.29
N ARG A 81 3.19 -4.87 -18.58
CA ARG A 81 4.12 -3.81 -18.99
C ARG A 81 5.04 -3.52 -17.82
N HIS A 82 6.36 -3.58 -18.04
CA HIS A 82 7.35 -3.44 -16.95
C HIS A 82 7.02 -4.37 -15.75
N TYR A 83 6.68 -5.63 -16.03
CA TYR A 83 6.33 -6.66 -15.04
C TYR A 83 5.05 -6.40 -14.21
N SER A 84 4.32 -5.32 -14.45
CA SER A 84 3.05 -5.00 -13.80
C SER A 84 1.89 -5.33 -14.75
N CYS A 85 0.92 -6.10 -14.24
CA CYS A 85 -0.28 -6.49 -14.98
C CYS A 85 -1.06 -5.25 -15.45
N VAL A 86 -1.45 -5.26 -16.71
CA VAL A 86 -2.40 -4.31 -17.29
C VAL A 86 -3.77 -4.96 -17.25
N PHE A 87 -4.62 -4.52 -16.33
CA PHE A 87 -5.94 -5.09 -16.11
C PHE A 87 -6.85 -4.89 -17.33
N GLY A 88 -7.43 -5.98 -17.81
CA GLY A 88 -8.49 -5.99 -18.81
C GLY A 88 -9.86 -6.29 -18.20
N ILE A 89 -10.87 -6.48 -19.04
CA ILE A 89 -12.24 -6.73 -18.58
C ILE A 89 -12.36 -7.99 -17.71
N ASP A 90 -11.61 -9.05 -18.04
CA ASP A 90 -11.61 -10.31 -17.28
C ASP A 90 -11.07 -10.13 -15.85
N ASP A 91 -10.09 -9.24 -15.67
CA ASP A 91 -9.55 -8.94 -14.34
C ASP A 91 -10.57 -8.25 -13.44
N LEU A 92 -11.52 -7.49 -14.00
CA LEU A 92 -12.56 -6.85 -13.19
C LEU A 92 -13.42 -7.90 -12.48
N TRP A 93 -13.81 -8.94 -13.20
CA TRP A 93 -14.62 -10.03 -12.63
C TRP A 93 -13.85 -10.80 -11.56
N HIS A 94 -12.61 -11.20 -11.87
CA HIS A 94 -11.85 -12.09 -10.99
C HIS A 94 -11.16 -11.39 -9.81
N ASN A 95 -10.68 -10.15 -9.99
CA ASN A 95 -9.82 -9.49 -9.02
C ASN A 95 -10.49 -8.33 -8.25
N PHE A 96 -11.55 -7.69 -8.78
CA PHE A 96 -11.97 -6.37 -8.25
C PHE A 96 -13.14 -6.43 -7.27
N TYR A 97 -13.95 -7.49 -7.28
CA TYR A 97 -15.23 -7.51 -6.55
C TYR A 97 -15.10 -7.26 -5.04
N ASN A 98 -14.09 -7.88 -4.40
CA ASN A 98 -13.83 -7.78 -2.95
C ASN A 98 -12.50 -7.11 -2.62
N LEU A 99 -12.04 -6.20 -3.49
CA LEU A 99 -10.73 -5.60 -3.34
C LEU A 99 -10.68 -4.64 -2.14
N LYS A 100 -9.75 -4.89 -1.22
CA LYS A 100 -9.53 -4.05 -0.01
C LYS A 100 -8.65 -2.82 -0.23
N TYR A 101 -8.18 -2.63 -1.46
CA TYR A 101 -7.29 -1.53 -1.83
C TYR A 101 -8.10 -0.36 -2.38
N LEU A 102 -7.64 0.87 -2.15
CA LEU A 102 -8.35 2.07 -2.62
C LEU A 102 -8.17 2.30 -4.12
N PHE A 103 -6.99 1.98 -4.64
CA PHE A 103 -6.64 2.14 -6.05
C PHE A 103 -6.06 0.84 -6.61
N VAL A 104 -6.12 0.73 -7.92
CA VAL A 104 -5.51 -0.36 -8.69
C VAL A 104 -4.50 0.21 -9.66
N ASN A 105 -3.47 -0.55 -9.97
CA ASN A 105 -2.52 -0.24 -11.02
C ASN A 105 -2.21 -1.51 -11.83
N LYS A 106 -2.37 -1.54 -13.16
CA LYS A 106 -2.72 -0.44 -14.07
C LYS A 106 -3.83 -0.82 -15.05
N MET A 107 -4.54 0.18 -15.53
CA MET A 107 -5.40 0.07 -16.71
C MET A 107 -4.88 1.04 -17.76
N MET A 108 -4.95 0.65 -19.04
CA MET A 108 -4.44 1.45 -20.14
C MET A 108 -5.47 1.50 -21.27
N PRO A 109 -5.89 2.71 -21.71
CA PRO A 109 -6.83 2.87 -22.83
C PRO A 109 -6.40 2.16 -24.11
N GLU A 110 -5.09 2.11 -24.37
CA GLU A 110 -4.52 1.51 -25.58
C GLU A 110 -4.57 -0.02 -25.56
N PHE A 111 -4.73 -0.62 -24.38
CA PHE A 111 -4.87 -2.07 -24.22
C PHE A 111 -6.35 -2.47 -24.18
N ASP A 112 -7.11 -1.90 -23.24
CA ASP A 112 -8.51 -2.23 -23.05
C ASP A 112 -9.25 -1.02 -22.45
N PHE A 113 -9.81 -0.18 -23.34
CA PHE A 113 -10.67 0.93 -22.93
C PHE A 113 -12.00 0.45 -22.32
N GLY A 114 -12.47 -0.74 -22.73
CA GLY A 114 -13.70 -1.34 -22.20
C GLY A 114 -13.60 -1.62 -20.71
N ALA A 115 -12.47 -2.14 -20.24
CA ALA A 115 -12.20 -2.35 -18.82
C ALA A 115 -12.32 -1.04 -18.01
N ILE A 116 -11.76 0.06 -18.51
CA ILE A 116 -11.83 1.38 -17.87
C ILE A 116 -13.28 1.88 -17.82
N LEU A 117 -14.00 1.77 -18.94
CA LEU A 117 -15.40 2.21 -19.02
C LEU A 117 -16.30 1.41 -18.09
N CYS A 118 -16.22 0.08 -18.11
CA CYS A 118 -17.00 -0.79 -17.24
C CYS A 118 -16.73 -0.52 -15.76
N TRP A 119 -15.46 -0.35 -15.36
CA TRP A 119 -15.14 -0.01 -13.98
C TRP A 119 -15.65 1.37 -13.58
N HIS A 120 -15.60 2.35 -14.49
CA HIS A 120 -16.16 3.67 -14.24
C HIS A 120 -17.69 3.65 -14.06
N GLU A 121 -18.40 2.92 -14.91
CA GLU A 121 -19.85 2.73 -14.79
C GLU A 121 -20.22 2.00 -13.49
N GLU A 122 -19.46 0.98 -13.10
CA GLU A 122 -19.66 0.28 -11.83
C GLU A 122 -19.47 1.21 -10.63
N MET A 123 -18.42 2.04 -10.62
CA MET A 123 -18.20 3.03 -9.57
C MET A 123 -19.32 4.08 -9.51
N ARG A 124 -19.79 4.54 -10.68
CA ARG A 124 -20.94 5.45 -10.79
C ARG A 124 -22.21 4.80 -10.24
N ARG A 125 -22.49 3.54 -10.60
CA ARG A 125 -23.64 2.77 -10.11
C ARG A 125 -23.60 2.64 -8.58
N ARG A 126 -22.46 2.25 -8.01
CA ARG A 126 -22.26 2.14 -6.56
C ARG A 126 -22.46 3.47 -5.82
N THR A 127 -22.04 4.57 -6.42
CA THR A 127 -22.06 5.89 -5.78
C THR A 127 -23.42 6.59 -5.90
N LEU A 128 -24.11 6.44 -7.04
CA LEU A 128 -25.31 7.21 -7.34
C LEU A 128 -26.61 6.40 -7.18
N ILE A 129 -26.58 5.10 -7.48
CA ILE A 129 -27.76 4.23 -7.50
C ILE A 129 -27.81 3.39 -6.22
N ASP A 130 -26.74 2.65 -5.91
CA ASP A 130 -26.70 1.71 -4.78
C ASP A 130 -26.24 2.32 -3.47
N LYS A 131 -26.63 3.57 -3.22
CA LYS A 131 -26.14 4.35 -2.08
C LYS A 131 -26.33 3.58 -0.78
N GLY A 132 -25.22 3.19 -0.16
CA GLY A 132 -25.19 2.51 1.13
C GLY A 132 -25.28 0.99 1.09
N LEU A 133 -25.45 0.35 -0.08
CA LEU A 133 -25.42 -1.12 -0.22
C LEU A 133 -23.99 -1.66 -0.21
N HIS A 134 -23.08 -0.99 -0.94
CA HIS A 134 -21.68 -1.39 -1.06
C HIS A 134 -20.77 -0.53 -0.19
N ARG A 135 -21.03 -0.52 1.13
CA ARG A 135 -20.20 0.25 2.07
C ARG A 135 -18.84 -0.41 2.26
N LEU A 136 -17.81 0.43 2.35
CA LEU A 136 -16.48 0.04 2.76
C LEU A 136 -16.57 -0.68 4.12
N ASN A 137 -15.94 -1.84 4.26
CA ASN A 137 -15.93 -2.58 5.53
C ASN A 137 -15.10 -1.82 6.57
N ALA A 138 -15.68 -0.83 7.24
CA ALA A 138 -14.96 0.05 8.16
C ALA A 138 -14.20 -0.71 9.26
N SER A 139 -14.74 -1.84 9.74
CA SER A 139 -14.08 -2.67 10.75
C SER A 139 -12.71 -3.18 10.27
N LEU A 140 -12.61 -3.61 9.01
CA LEU A 140 -11.34 -4.04 8.42
C LEU A 140 -10.28 -2.93 8.50
N TYR A 141 -10.63 -1.71 8.09
CA TYR A 141 -9.70 -0.57 8.06
C TYR A 141 -9.40 -0.02 9.46
N GLN A 142 -10.37 -0.13 10.38
CA GLN A 142 -10.20 0.29 11.77
C GLN A 142 -9.26 -0.60 12.58
N ASN A 143 -9.14 -1.87 12.18
CA ASN A 143 -8.28 -2.86 12.81
C ASN A 143 -6.87 -2.95 12.18
N TRP A 144 -6.61 -2.18 11.12
CA TRP A 144 -5.27 -2.13 10.52
C TRP A 144 -4.21 -1.63 11.54
N PRO A 145 -2.98 -2.19 11.56
CA PRO A 145 -1.94 -1.82 12.50
C PRO A 145 -1.66 -0.33 12.47
N GLN A 146 -1.62 0.30 11.29
CA GLN A 146 -1.40 1.74 11.18
C GLN A 146 -2.51 2.55 11.86
N THR A 147 -3.76 2.13 11.68
CA THR A 147 -4.91 2.77 12.32
C THR A 147 -4.89 2.58 13.84
N ARG A 148 -4.60 1.37 14.32
CA ARG A 148 -4.50 1.08 15.77
C ARG A 148 -3.35 1.85 16.41
N PHE A 149 -2.19 1.87 15.75
CA PHE A 149 -1.02 2.61 16.19
C PHE A 149 -1.33 4.10 16.32
N HIS A 150 -1.94 4.70 15.30
CA HIS A 150 -2.31 6.10 15.36
C HIS A 150 -3.30 6.39 16.50
N LYS A 151 -4.32 5.54 16.69
CA LYS A 151 -5.26 5.68 17.82
C LYS A 151 -4.54 5.63 19.17
N GLU A 152 -3.58 4.73 19.33
CA GLU A 152 -2.79 4.63 20.55
C GLU A 152 -1.85 5.82 20.73
N TRP A 153 -1.24 6.30 19.64
CA TRP A 153 -0.39 7.49 19.63
C TRP A 153 -1.16 8.72 20.11
N VAL A 154 -2.38 8.94 19.60
CA VAL A 154 -3.26 10.01 20.08
C VAL A 154 -3.63 9.82 21.54
N ARG A 155 -4.01 8.59 21.95
CA ARG A 155 -4.40 8.26 23.34
C ARG A 155 -3.28 8.50 24.35
N THR A 156 -2.04 8.21 23.97
CA THR A 156 -0.86 8.28 24.85
C THR A 156 -0.06 9.59 24.69
N ASN A 157 -0.56 10.52 23.86
CA ASN A 157 0.14 11.75 23.48
C ASN A 157 1.56 11.47 22.96
N GLY A 158 1.70 10.45 22.12
CA GLY A 158 2.94 10.04 21.49
C GLY A 158 3.80 9.03 22.25
N ASN A 159 3.35 8.56 23.43
CA ASN A 159 4.08 7.57 24.25
C ASN A 159 3.54 6.15 24.04
N VAL A 160 3.60 5.65 22.81
CA VAL A 160 3.19 4.28 22.47
C VAL A 160 4.26 3.29 22.93
N ASP A 161 3.85 2.18 23.55
CA ASP A 161 4.76 1.08 23.86
C ASP A 161 5.08 0.29 22.58
N LEU A 162 6.20 0.64 21.95
CA LEU A 162 6.59 0.08 20.65
C LEU A 162 7.01 -1.39 20.75
N ASP A 163 7.49 -1.84 21.91
CA ASP A 163 7.98 -3.21 22.08
C ASP A 163 6.79 -4.17 22.16
N ASN A 164 5.71 -3.77 22.83
CA ASN A 164 4.48 -4.56 22.99
C ASN A 164 3.40 -4.29 21.93
N PHE A 165 3.58 -3.29 21.05
CA PHE A 165 2.63 -3.02 19.98
C PHE A 165 2.51 -4.21 19.01
N ASN A 166 1.27 -4.66 18.76
CA ASN A 166 1.00 -5.73 17.80
C ASN A 166 0.94 -5.18 16.36
N CYS A 167 1.95 -5.57 15.57
CA CYS A 167 2.11 -5.19 14.17
C CYS A 167 1.27 -6.03 13.18
N THR A 168 0.56 -7.07 13.64
CA THR A 168 -0.30 -7.90 12.79
C THR A 168 -1.75 -7.44 12.82
N ASN A 169 -2.51 -7.80 11.78
CA ASN A 169 -3.97 -7.73 11.80
C ASN A 169 -4.54 -8.66 12.88
#